data_AF-A0A3B1C577-F1
#
_entry.id   AF-A0A3B1C577-F1
#
_cell.length_a   1.000
_cell.length_b   1.000
_cell.length_c   1.000
_cell.angle_alpha   90.00
_cell.angle_beta   90.00
_cell.angle_gamma   90.00
#
_symmetry.space_group_name_H-M   'P 1'
#
loop_
_entity.id
_entity.type
_entity.pdbx_description
1 polymer ?
#
loop_
_entity_poly.entity_id
_entity_poly.type
_entity_poly.pdbx_seq_one_letter_code
_entity_poly.pdbx_strand_id
1 'polypeptide(L)'
;MINKIVFFFAMLLLISACNSTEKEKPSKEKEVIDKGIGPIKNVELGKIDPALVKKGEETFVAKCSACHKINKRFVGPALMGVTERRSPEWIMNMILNPDQMVKEDPTAKKLLMEYLTQMANQNLTKDEARSILEYFRTQTEKK
;
A
#
# COMPACT_ATOMS: atom_id res chain seq x y z
N MET A 1 46.06 -60.94 -39.25
CA MET A 1 46.02 -59.81 -38.30
C MET A 1 44.71 -59.92 -37.52
N ILE A 2 44.63 -60.79 -36.51
CA ILE A 2 44.96 -60.54 -35.09
C ILE A 2 44.10 -59.43 -34.49
N ASN A 3 43.01 -59.86 -33.85
CA ASN A 3 42.70 -59.66 -32.42
C ASN A 3 43.04 -58.31 -31.78
N LYS A 4 42.01 -57.65 -31.22
CA LYS A 4 41.96 -57.16 -29.83
C LYS A 4 40.57 -56.57 -29.58
N ILE A 5 39.67 -57.27 -28.89
CA ILE A 5 39.63 -57.47 -27.43
C ILE A 5 39.36 -56.16 -26.70
N VAL A 6 38.10 -56.05 -26.24
CA VAL A 6 37.68 -55.74 -24.87
C VAL A 6 38.36 -54.56 -24.19
N PHE A 7 37.59 -53.50 -23.91
CA PHE A 7 37.49 -52.91 -22.57
C PHE A 7 36.06 -52.35 -22.43
N PHE A 8 35.18 -53.06 -21.73
CA PHE A 8 34.86 -52.77 -20.33
C PHE A 8 34.50 -51.29 -20.15
N PHE A 9 33.20 -51.00 -20.06
CA PHE A 9 32.64 -50.39 -18.85
C PHE A 9 31.11 -50.55 -18.94
N ALA A 10 30.64 -51.66 -18.39
CA ALA A 10 29.29 -51.74 -17.89
C ALA A 10 29.16 -50.69 -16.78
N MET A 11 28.46 -49.59 -17.05
CA MET A 11 27.95 -48.74 -15.98
C MET A 11 26.48 -49.04 -15.80
N LEU A 12 26.28 -49.80 -14.74
CA LEU A 12 25.05 -50.35 -14.20
C LEU A 12 23.98 -49.26 -14.07
N LEU A 13 22.83 -49.54 -14.66
CA LEU A 13 21.63 -48.72 -14.65
C LEU A 13 20.82 -49.08 -13.39
N LEU A 14 21.22 -48.54 -12.23
CA LEU A 14 20.54 -48.60 -10.93
C LEU A 14 21.03 -47.34 -10.19
N ILE A 15 20.20 -46.39 -9.73
CA ILE A 15 19.26 -46.52 -8.62
C ILE A 15 18.24 -45.38 -8.75
N SER A 16 16.97 -45.75 -8.72
CA SER A 16 15.87 -44.87 -8.31
C SER A 16 16.12 -44.41 -6.88
N ALA A 17 16.48 -43.14 -6.69
CA ALA A 17 16.43 -42.49 -5.39
C ALA A 17 15.63 -41.21 -5.53
N CYS A 18 14.39 -41.29 -5.06
CA CYS A 18 13.53 -40.18 -4.74
C CYS A 18 14.31 -39.26 -3.78
N ASN A 19 14.84 -38.15 -4.29
CA ASN A 19 15.36 -37.09 -3.42
C ASN A 19 14.29 -36.01 -3.35
N SER A 20 13.53 -36.06 -2.27
CA SER A 20 12.58 -35.06 -1.85
C SER A 20 13.28 -33.71 -1.80
N THR A 21 13.10 -32.91 -2.85
CA THR A 21 13.26 -31.46 -2.72
C THR A 21 12.06 -30.99 -1.91
N GLU A 22 12.26 -30.99 -0.60
CA GLU A 22 11.43 -30.32 0.37
C GLU A 22 11.23 -28.88 -0.13
N LYS A 23 10.02 -28.62 -0.64
CA LYS A 23 9.59 -27.27 -0.98
C LYS A 23 9.54 -26.49 0.32
N GLU A 24 10.65 -25.82 0.62
CA GLU A 24 10.73 -24.80 1.64
C GLU A 24 9.60 -23.80 1.35
N LYS A 25 8.64 -23.72 2.28
CA LYS A 25 7.58 -22.72 2.26
C LYS A 25 8.25 -21.35 2.15
N PRO A 26 7.84 -20.47 1.21
CA PRO A 26 8.26 -19.08 1.28
C PRO A 26 7.81 -18.52 2.62
N SER A 27 8.80 -18.20 3.46
CA SER A 27 8.61 -17.40 4.66
C SER A 27 8.02 -16.05 4.26
N LYS A 28 7.17 -15.47 5.12
CA LYS A 28 6.52 -14.17 4.91
C LYS A 28 7.54 -13.11 4.47
N GLU A 29 7.65 -12.90 3.17
CA GLU A 29 8.25 -11.72 2.60
C GLU A 29 7.35 -10.55 3.02
N LYS A 30 7.92 -9.55 3.70
CA LYS A 30 7.18 -8.33 4.05
C LYS A 30 6.67 -7.75 2.75
N GLU A 31 5.36 -7.86 2.52
CA GLU A 31 4.69 -7.09 1.49
C GLU A 31 5.12 -5.63 1.71
N VAL A 32 5.85 -5.07 0.74
CA VAL A 32 6.35 -3.69 0.83
C VAL A 32 5.11 -2.81 0.73
N ILE A 33 4.49 -2.53 1.87
CA ILE A 33 3.35 -1.64 1.96
C ILE A 33 3.84 -0.26 1.50
N ASP A 34 3.31 0.21 0.37
CA ASP A 34 3.62 1.54 -0.15
C ASP A 34 3.20 2.62 0.86
N LYS A 35 4.19 3.38 1.33
CA LYS A 35 4.03 4.50 2.29
C LYS A 35 3.99 5.86 1.62
N GLY A 36 4.18 5.91 0.31
CA GLY A 36 4.29 7.13 -0.47
C GLY A 36 5.55 7.94 -0.18
N ILE A 37 5.54 9.19 -0.65
CA ILE A 37 6.64 10.13 -0.61
C ILE A 37 6.34 11.26 0.38
N GLY A 38 7.03 11.24 1.52
CA GLY A 38 6.90 12.31 2.51
C GLY A 38 7.50 11.99 3.87
N PRO A 39 7.27 12.88 4.85
CA PRO A 39 7.88 12.84 6.18
C PRO A 39 7.27 11.77 7.09
N ILE A 40 6.12 11.19 6.75
CA ILE A 40 5.46 10.17 7.58
C ILE A 40 6.01 8.80 7.17
N LYS A 41 6.82 8.20 8.06
CA LYS A 41 7.48 6.91 7.83
C LYS A 41 6.87 5.76 8.63
N ASN A 42 6.18 6.07 9.72
CA ASN A 42 5.51 5.10 10.57
C ASN A 42 4.28 5.75 11.20
N VAL A 43 3.17 5.02 11.27
CA VAL A 43 1.99 5.42 12.05
C VAL A 43 1.55 4.26 12.91
N GLU A 44 1.55 4.46 14.22
CA GLU A 44 1.02 3.48 15.17
C GLU A 44 -0.49 3.67 15.30
N LEU A 45 -1.24 2.59 15.07
CA LEU A 45 -2.69 2.57 15.18
C LEU A 45 -3.11 1.72 16.36
N GLY A 46 -3.73 2.37 17.35
CA GLY A 46 -4.39 1.69 18.48
C GLY A 46 -5.88 1.49 18.25
N LYS A 47 -6.62 1.36 19.35
CA LYS A 47 -8.09 1.45 19.34
C LYS A 47 -8.52 2.79 18.74
N ILE A 48 -9.70 2.81 18.13
CA ILE A 48 -10.28 4.05 17.61
C ILE A 48 -10.48 5.03 18.77
N ASP A 49 -9.99 6.26 18.60
CA ASP A 49 -10.22 7.37 19.53
C ASP A 49 -11.39 8.24 19.04
N PRO A 50 -12.55 8.23 19.72
CA PRO A 50 -13.72 9.00 19.31
C PRO A 50 -13.49 10.52 19.26
N ALA A 51 -12.65 11.08 20.15
CA ALA A 51 -12.37 12.51 20.15
C ALA A 51 -11.54 12.89 18.92
N LEU A 52 -10.59 12.04 18.55
CA LEU A 52 -9.76 12.23 17.37
C LEU A 52 -10.56 12.04 16.07
N VAL A 53 -11.52 11.10 16.04
CA VAL A 53 -12.49 10.94 14.94
C VAL A 53 -13.29 12.22 14.74
N LYS A 54 -13.88 12.78 15.81
CA LYS A 54 -14.66 14.01 15.75
C LYS A 54 -13.84 15.19 15.23
N LYS A 55 -12.62 15.37 15.74
CA LYS A 55 -11.69 16.40 15.24
C LYS A 55 -11.35 16.19 13.76
N GLY A 56 -11.14 14.94 13.36
CA GLY A 56 -10.88 14.57 11.97
C GLY A 56 -12.03 14.89 11.03
N GLU A 57 -13.27 14.62 11.46
CA GLU A 57 -14.48 14.96 10.71
C GLU A 57 -14.61 16.47 10.53
N GLU A 58 -14.47 17.25 11.60
CA GLU A 58 -14.53 18.72 11.56
C GLU A 58 -13.47 19.28 10.59
N THR A 59 -12.25 18.76 10.66
CA THR A 59 -11.15 19.15 9.77
C THR A 59 -11.44 18.75 8.32
N PHE A 60 -11.94 17.54 8.08
CA PHE A 60 -12.33 17.05 6.76
C PHE A 60 -13.41 17.95 6.13
N VAL A 61 -14.43 18.31 6.90
CA VAL A 61 -15.50 19.22 6.44
C VAL A 61 -14.91 20.56 6.03
N ALA A 62 -14.03 21.15 6.84
CA ALA A 62 -13.46 22.46 6.59
C ALA A 62 -12.45 22.49 5.43
N LYS A 63 -11.65 21.43 5.24
CA LYS A 63 -10.46 21.44 4.36
C LYS A 63 -10.53 20.50 3.16
N CYS A 64 -11.40 19.49 3.17
CA CYS A 64 -11.37 18.41 2.18
C CYS A 64 -12.72 18.24 1.45
N SER A 65 -13.84 18.56 2.11
CA SER A 65 -15.19 18.26 1.61
C SER A 65 -15.59 19.04 0.35
N ALA A 66 -14.89 20.13 0.04
CA ALA A 66 -15.04 20.89 -1.20
C ALA A 66 -14.66 20.05 -2.42
N CYS A 67 -13.72 19.11 -2.29
CA CYS A 67 -13.23 18.29 -3.40
C CYS A 67 -13.62 16.81 -3.26
N HIS A 68 -13.68 16.29 -2.04
CA HIS A 68 -13.95 14.88 -1.78
C HIS A 68 -15.32 14.65 -1.15
N LYS A 69 -15.94 13.51 -1.52
CA LYS A 69 -17.08 12.95 -0.82
C LYS A 69 -16.70 11.56 -0.32
N ILE A 70 -17.30 11.13 0.79
CA ILE A 70 -17.02 9.81 1.35
C ILE A 70 -17.48 8.73 0.36
N ASN A 71 -18.73 8.76 -0.09
CA ASN A 71 -19.36 7.64 -0.80
C ASN A 71 -19.38 7.75 -2.32
N LYS A 72 -18.86 8.82 -2.91
CA LYS A 72 -18.93 9.02 -4.37
C LYS A 72 -17.78 9.83 -4.91
N ARG A 73 -17.48 9.59 -6.18
CA ARG A 73 -16.62 10.45 -6.99
C ARG A 73 -17.19 11.87 -7.02
N PHE A 74 -16.30 12.86 -6.94
CA PHE A 74 -16.65 14.27 -7.13
C PHE A 74 -15.53 14.97 -7.91
N VAL A 75 -14.91 16.02 -7.37
CA VAL A 75 -13.68 16.59 -7.92
C VAL A 75 -12.51 15.63 -7.70
N GLY A 76 -12.41 15.06 -6.49
CA GLY A 76 -11.48 14.00 -6.15
C GLY A 76 -12.15 12.63 -6.00
N PRO A 77 -11.37 11.57 -5.74
CA PRO A 77 -11.87 10.22 -5.49
C PRO A 77 -12.79 10.13 -4.28
N ALA A 78 -13.66 9.11 -4.30
CA ALA A 78 -14.41 8.67 -3.13
C ALA A 78 -13.44 8.18 -2.03
N LEU A 79 -13.75 8.50 -0.78
CA LEU A 79 -12.86 8.20 0.37
C LEU A 79 -13.35 7.05 1.26
N MET A 80 -14.56 6.55 1.06
CA MET A 80 -15.04 5.31 1.69
C MET A 80 -14.03 4.19 1.44
N GLY A 81 -13.64 3.47 2.49
CA GLY A 81 -12.67 2.39 2.48
C GLY A 81 -11.24 2.80 2.10
N VAL A 82 -10.88 4.09 2.15
CA VAL A 82 -9.52 4.53 1.72
C VAL A 82 -8.41 3.87 2.54
N THR A 83 -8.66 3.59 3.82
CA THR A 83 -7.74 2.89 4.73
C THR A 83 -7.59 1.40 4.41
N GLU A 84 -8.45 0.84 3.58
CA GLU A 84 -8.33 -0.54 3.07
C GLU A 84 -7.49 -0.57 1.78
N ARG A 85 -7.45 0.55 1.04
CA ARG A 85 -6.71 0.67 -0.22
C ARG A 85 -5.30 1.24 -0.06
N ARG A 86 -5.04 1.99 1.02
CA ARG A 86 -3.80 2.74 1.21
C ARG A 86 -3.33 2.64 2.65
N SER A 87 -2.01 2.66 2.82
CA SER A 87 -1.41 2.69 4.15
C SER A 87 -1.73 4.01 4.88
N PRO A 88 -1.74 3.98 6.22
CA PRO A 88 -1.85 5.19 7.04
C PRO A 88 -0.83 6.27 6.66
N GLU A 89 0.43 5.85 6.44
CA GLU A 89 1.52 6.73 6.03
C GLU A 89 1.25 7.37 4.67
N TRP A 90 0.81 6.58 3.68
CA TRP A 90 0.50 7.09 2.35
C TRP A 90 -0.61 8.13 2.40
N ILE A 91 -1.68 7.87 3.16
CA ILE A 91 -2.80 8.80 3.33
C ILE A 91 -2.30 10.12 3.94
N MET A 92 -1.53 10.05 5.03
CA MET A 92 -1.01 11.25 5.68
C MET A 92 0.00 12.01 4.80
N ASN A 93 0.87 11.30 4.07
CA ASN A 93 1.80 11.93 3.13
C ASN A 93 1.07 12.60 1.97
N MET A 94 -0.01 12.00 1.44
CA MET A 94 -0.85 12.64 0.42
C MET A 94 -1.50 13.93 0.93
N ILE A 95 -1.96 13.94 2.19
CA ILE A 95 -2.58 15.13 2.80
C ILE A 95 -1.54 16.25 3.02
N LEU A 96 -0.35 15.91 3.49
CA LEU A 96 0.68 16.88 3.90
C LEU A 96 1.58 17.34 2.75
N ASN A 97 1.71 16.55 1.70
CA ASN A 97 2.68 16.73 0.63
C ASN A 97 2.14 16.36 -0.77
N PRO A 98 0.94 16.82 -1.16
CA PRO A 98 0.29 16.34 -2.38
C PRO A 98 1.09 16.65 -3.66
N ASP A 99 1.83 17.76 -3.70
CA ASP A 99 2.59 18.17 -4.89
C ASP A 99 3.75 17.22 -5.18
N GLN A 100 4.54 16.88 -4.15
CA GLN A 100 5.63 15.92 -4.33
C GLN A 100 5.09 14.49 -4.52
N MET A 101 4.02 14.13 -3.81
CA MET A 101 3.34 12.85 -4.02
C MET A 101 2.96 12.69 -5.48
N VAL A 102 2.24 13.64 -6.06
CA VAL A 102 1.87 13.57 -7.49
C VAL A 102 3.09 13.61 -8.41
N LYS A 103 4.18 14.28 -8.04
CA LYS A 103 5.41 14.31 -8.85
C LYS A 103 6.18 12.99 -8.84
N GLU A 104 6.12 12.21 -7.77
CA GLU A 104 7.02 11.09 -7.53
C GLU A 104 6.29 9.75 -7.35
N ASP A 105 5.22 9.72 -6.56
CA ASP A 105 4.41 8.53 -6.26
C ASP A 105 3.60 8.06 -7.48
N PRO A 106 3.79 6.81 -7.97
CA PRO A 106 3.08 6.31 -9.14
C PRO A 106 1.55 6.27 -8.97
N THR A 107 1.07 6.03 -7.76
CA THR A 107 -0.37 5.98 -7.46
C THR A 107 -0.99 7.37 -7.52
N ALA A 108 -0.35 8.37 -6.90
CA ALA A 108 -0.79 9.76 -6.94
C ALA A 108 -0.76 10.31 -8.37
N LYS A 109 0.25 9.96 -9.19
CA LYS A 109 0.28 10.27 -10.63
C LYS A 109 -0.93 9.73 -11.37
N LYS A 110 -1.27 8.46 -11.13
CA LYS A 110 -2.43 7.82 -11.75
C LYS A 110 -3.73 8.52 -11.33
N LEU A 111 -3.85 8.88 -10.06
CA LEU A 111 -5.01 9.65 -9.58
C LEU A 111 -5.08 11.02 -10.26
N LEU A 112 -3.97 11.74 -10.43
CA LEU A 112 -3.98 13.00 -11.19
C LEU A 112 -4.47 12.78 -12.63
N MET A 113 -3.97 11.75 -13.33
CA MET A 113 -4.41 11.45 -14.70
C MET A 113 -5.89 11.08 -14.80
N GLU A 114 -6.46 10.46 -13.75
CA GLU A 114 -7.86 10.04 -13.73
C GLU A 114 -8.82 11.18 -13.34
N TYR A 115 -8.41 12.07 -12.43
CA TYR A 115 -9.25 13.15 -11.89
C TYR A 115 -8.96 14.51 -12.53
N LEU A 116 -7.85 14.63 -13.27
CA LEU A 116 -7.40 15.82 -14.01
C LEU A 116 -7.33 17.10 -13.17
N THR A 117 -7.31 16.95 -11.84
CA THR A 117 -7.30 18.05 -10.87
C THR A 117 -6.22 17.78 -9.84
N GLN A 118 -5.27 18.70 -9.70
CA GLN A 118 -4.23 18.64 -8.69
C GLN A 118 -4.84 18.85 -7.30
N MET A 119 -4.54 17.96 -6.35
CA MET A 119 -4.90 18.17 -4.95
C MET A 119 -4.04 19.30 -4.37
N ALA A 120 -4.66 20.43 -4.03
CA ALA A 120 -3.94 21.56 -3.45
C ALA A 120 -3.49 21.27 -2.01
N ASN A 121 -2.27 21.69 -1.66
CA ASN A 121 -1.79 21.63 -0.28
C ASN A 121 -2.60 22.59 0.61
N GLN A 122 -3.30 22.04 1.61
CA GLN A 122 -4.13 22.79 2.55
C GLN A 122 -3.35 23.31 3.76
N ASN A 123 -2.02 23.12 3.78
CA ASN A 123 -1.10 23.50 4.86
C ASN A 123 -1.49 22.92 6.23
N LEU A 124 -1.97 21.67 6.21
CA LEU A 124 -2.32 20.91 7.42
C LEU A 124 -1.07 20.55 8.22
N THR A 125 -1.20 20.54 9.54
CA THR A 125 -0.21 19.98 10.46
C THR A 125 -0.28 18.45 10.48
N LYS A 126 0.78 17.80 11.00
CA LYS A 126 0.80 16.35 11.18
C LYS A 126 -0.35 15.85 12.06
N ASP A 127 -0.72 16.61 13.09
CA ASP A 127 -1.79 16.24 14.02
C ASP A 127 -3.17 16.34 13.36
N GLU A 128 -3.39 17.37 12.53
CA GLU A 128 -4.62 17.47 11.74
C GLU A 128 -4.72 16.32 10.72
N ALA A 129 -3.64 16.01 10.00
CA ALA A 129 -3.60 14.85 9.10
C ALA A 129 -3.84 13.53 9.85
N ARG A 130 -3.29 13.37 11.06
CA ARG A 130 -3.52 12.21 11.93
C ARG A 130 -4.98 12.12 12.36
N SER A 131 -5.63 13.25 12.65
CA SER A 131 -7.06 13.27 12.99
C SER A 131 -7.95 12.89 11.81
N ILE A 132 -7.67 13.40 10.62
CA ILE A 132 -8.37 13.03 9.39
C ILE A 132 -8.22 11.53 9.10
N LEU A 133 -7.01 10.99 9.27
CA LEU A 133 -6.79 9.55 9.16
C LEU A 133 -7.66 8.75 10.15
N GLU A 134 -7.79 9.21 11.40
CA GLU A 134 -8.65 8.55 12.38
C GLU A 134 -10.12 8.56 11.95
N TYR A 135 -10.59 9.69 11.43
CA TYR A 135 -11.91 9.79 10.83
C TYR A 135 -12.08 8.78 9.68
N PHE A 136 -11.14 8.70 8.74
CA PHE A 136 -11.21 7.75 7.63
C PHE A 136 -11.22 6.29 8.07
N ARG A 137 -10.58 5.93 9.19
CA ARG A 137 -10.65 4.56 9.76
C ARG A 137 -12.07 4.15 10.18
N THR A 138 -12.98 5.11 10.34
CA THR A 138 -14.41 4.86 10.62
C THR A 138 -15.28 4.85 9.37
N GLN A 139 -14.71 5.21 8.21
CA GLN A 139 -15.39 5.27 6.92
C GLN A 139 -15.04 4.02 6.10
N THR A 140 -15.42 2.85 6.59
CA THR A 140 -15.20 1.55 5.93
C THR A 140 -16.50 1.00 5.35
N GLU A 141 -16.42 0.15 4.33
CA GLU A 141 -17.61 -0.53 3.83
C GLU A 141 -18.17 -1.44 4.93
N LYS A 142 -19.49 -1.41 5.13
CA LYS A 142 -20.15 -2.41 5.97
C LYS A 142 -20.12 -3.73 5.20
N LYS A 143 -19.35 -4.69 5.69
CA LYS A 143 -19.42 -6.09 5.22
C LYS A 143 -20.75 -6.72 5.59
#